data_AF-A0A2U8NZ53-F1
#
_entry.id   AF-A0A2U8NZ53-F1
#
_cell.length_a   1.000
_cell.length_b   1.000
_cell.length_c   1.000
_cell.angle_alpha   90.00
_cell.angle_beta   90.00
_cell.angle_gamma   90.00
#
_symmetry.space_group_name_H-M   'P 1'
#
loop_
_entity.id
_entity.type
_entity.pdbx_description
1 polymer ?
#
loop_
_entity_poly.entity_id
_entity_poly.type
_entity_poly.pdbx_seq_one_letter_code
_entity_poly.pdbx_strand_id
1 'polypeptide(L)' 'MAHDVVPWDSPEPLSGPLGVPLVDLLDRVLATGVVVSGDVVIAIADVPLVRLSLHALLSSVNERVPSPWSDGGPL' A
#
# COMPACT_ATOMS: atom_id res chain seq x y z
N MET A 1 -6.66 17.60 -15.27
CA MET A 1 -7.77 17.17 -14.39
C MET A 1 -7.25 17.30 -12.98
N ALA A 2 -7.88 18.16 -12.17
CA ALA A 2 -7.41 18.41 -10.81
C ALA A 2 -7.65 17.14 -9.99
N HIS A 3 -6.60 16.59 -9.37
CA HIS A 3 -6.75 15.55 -8.37
C HIS A 3 -7.46 16.19 -7.17
N ASP A 4 -8.74 15.87 -7.00
CA ASP A 4 -9.50 16.27 -5.83
C ASP A 4 -8.94 15.48 -4.64
N VAL A 5 -8.35 16.18 -3.67
CA VAL A 5 -7.76 15.57 -2.48
C VAL A 5 -8.94 15.06 -1.64
N VAL A 6 -9.09 13.74 -1.56
CA VAL A 6 -10.09 13.11 -0.70
C VAL A 6 -9.73 13.46 0.76
N PRO A 7 -10.62 14.13 1.51
CA PRO A 7 -10.41 14.38 2.93
C PRO A 7 -10.40 13.04 3.67
N TRP A 8 -9.27 12.66 4.26
CA TRP A 8 -9.10 11.45 5.08
C TRP A 8 -9.97 11.44 6.35
N ASP A 9 -10.64 12.55 6.67
CA ASP A 9 -11.42 12.74 7.90
C ASP A 9 -12.88 12.23 7.82
N SER A 10 -13.32 11.72 6.66
CA SER A 10 -14.69 11.17 6.52
C SER A 10 -14.66 9.64 6.54
N PRO A 11 -15.11 8.98 7.63
CA PRO A 11 -15.32 7.53 7.63
C PRO A 11 -16.58 7.22 6.82
N GLU A 12 -16.55 7.44 5.51
CA GLU A 12 -17.51 6.83 4.60
C GLU A 12 -17.38 5.31 4.76
N PRO A 13 -18.47 4.57 4.96
CA PRO A 13 -18.40 3.11 5.09
C PRO A 13 -17.91 2.52 3.76
N LEU A 14 -16.63 2.16 3.74
CA LEU A 14 -15.97 1.46 2.66
C LEU A 14 -16.81 0.23 2.31
N SER A 15 -17.60 0.30 1.24
CA SER A 15 -18.56 -0.74 0.84
C SER A 15 -17.83 -1.89 0.13
N GLY A 16 -16.94 -2.54 0.87
CA GLY A 16 -16.22 -3.77 0.59
C GLY A 16 -15.83 -4.44 1.92
N PRO A 17 -15.01 -5.51 1.95
CA PRO A 17 -14.57 -6.16 3.20
C PRO A 17 -13.71 -5.26 4.12
N LEU A 18 -13.53 -3.98 3.76
CA LEU A 18 -12.63 -3.01 4.36
C LEU A 18 -13.31 -2.31 5.55
N GLY A 19 -13.70 -3.08 6.57
CA GLY A 19 -14.28 -2.54 7.81
C GLY A 19 -13.23 -2.11 8.85
N VAL A 20 -11.97 -1.92 8.48
CA VAL A 20 -10.88 -1.59 9.42
C VAL A 20 -10.53 -0.10 9.28
N PRO A 21 -10.60 0.70 10.37
CA PRO A 21 -10.12 2.07 10.36
C PRO A 21 -8.67 2.14 9.87
N LEU A 22 -8.35 3.12 9.01
CA LEU A 22 -6.99 3.32 8.50
C LEU A 22 -5.97 3.45 9.64
N VAL A 23 -6.37 4.07 10.74
CA VAL A 23 -5.54 4.22 11.94
C VAL A 23 -5.18 2.88 12.58
N ASP A 24 -6.10 1.91 12.63
CA ASP A 24 -5.84 0.59 13.20
C ASP A 24 -4.95 -0.26 12.28
N LEU A 25 -5.14 -0.11 10.96
CA LEU A 25 -4.26 -0.71 9.97
C LEU A 25 -2.84 -0.12 10.07
N LEU A 26 -2.74 1.20 10.18
CA LEU A 26 -1.47 1.88 10.35
C LEU A 26 -0.79 1.44 11.65
N ASP A 27 -1.49 1.43 12.78
CA ASP A 27 -0.96 0.98 14.06
C ASP A 27 -0.44 -0.46 13.97
N ARG A 28 -1.20 -1.36 13.33
CA ARG A 28 -0.75 -2.74 13.09
C ARG A 28 0.54 -2.81 12.28
N VAL A 29 0.64 -2.04 11.21
CA VAL A 29 1.83 -1.97 10.33
C VAL A 29 3.02 -1.40 11.09
N LEU A 30 2.82 -0.36 11.90
CA LEU A 30 3.86 0.28 12.70
C LEU A 30 4.35 -0.62 13.85
N ALA A 31 3.43 -1.32 14.52
CA ALA A 31 3.76 -2.15 15.68
C ALA A 31 4.36 -3.51 15.30
N THR A 32 3.81 -4.17 14.28
CA THR A 32 4.14 -5.58 13.97
C THR A 32 4.48 -5.85 12.49
N GLY A 33 4.20 -4.92 11.58
CA GLY A 33 4.24 -5.17 10.15
C GLY A 33 3.11 -6.10 9.67
N VAL A 34 2.98 -6.24 8.35
CA VAL A 34 1.98 -7.10 7.70
C VAL A 34 2.56 -7.79 6.46
N VAL A 35 2.10 -8.99 6.15
CA VAL A 35 2.49 -9.68 4.91
C VAL A 35 1.34 -9.58 3.90
N VAL A 36 1.64 -9.08 2.71
CA VAL A 36 0.74 -9.03 1.57
C VAL A 36 1.11 -10.14 0.60
N SER A 37 0.13 -10.96 0.23
CA SER A 37 0.30 -12.03 -0.76
C SER A 37 -0.68 -11.83 -1.90
N GLY A 38 -0.24 -12.09 -3.13
CA GLY A 38 -1.10 -11.97 -4.31
C GLY A 38 -0.33 -12.08 -5.61
N ASP A 39 -0.98 -11.73 -6.70
CA ASP A 39 -0.37 -11.75 -8.02
C ASP A 39 -0.56 -10.40 -8.71
N VAL A 40 0.47 -9.95 -9.44
CA VAL A 40 0.43 -8.76 -10.29
C VAL A 40 0.72 -9.19 -11.73
N VAL A 41 -0.08 -8.70 -12.67
CA VAL A 41 0.15 -8.90 -14.10
C VAL A 41 0.52 -7.57 -14.74
N ILE A 42 1.67 -7.53 -15.39
CA ILE A 42 2.11 -6.40 -16.19
C ILE A 42 1.67 -6.65 -17.63
N ALA A 43 0.86 -5.73 -18.17
CA ALA A 43 0.30 -5.80 -19.51
C ALA A 43 0.66 -4.54 -20.32
N ILE A 44 0.73 -4.69 -21.63
CA ILE A 44 0.88 -3.58 -22.58
C ILE A 44 -0.20 -3.71 -23.63
N ALA A 45 -0.95 -2.63 -23.87
CA ALA A 45 -2.07 -2.61 -24.82
C ALA A 45 -3.02 -3.81 -24.63
N ASP A 46 -3.41 -4.05 -23.37
CA ASP A 46 -4.30 -5.16 -22.95
C ASP A 46 -3.73 -6.57 -23.16
N VAL A 47 -2.46 -6.70 -23.56
CA VAL A 47 -1.78 -7.99 -23.68
C VAL A 47 -0.97 -8.27 -22.41
N PRO A 48 -1.29 -9.32 -21.63
CA PRO A 48 -0.52 -9.69 -20.45
C PRO A 48 0.85 -10.25 -20.84
N LEU A 49 1.92 -9.74 -20.24
CA LEU A 49 3.30 -10.12 -20.57
C LEU A 49 4.01 -10.84 -19.42
N VAL A 50 3.82 -10.36 -18.19
CA VAL A 50 4.54 -10.86 -17.02
C VAL A 50 3.55 -11.06 -15.88
N ARG A 51 3.57 -12.23 -15.26
CA ARG A 51 2.86 -12.52 -14.01
C ARG A 51 3.87 -12.63 -12.87
N LEU A 52 3.69 -11.83 -11.84
CA LEU A 52 4.51 -11.80 -10.65
C LEU A 52 3.69 -12.38 -9.50
N SER A 53 4.17 -13.47 -8.89
CA SER A 53 3.67 -13.92 -7.59
C SER A 53 4.35 -13.10 -6.50
N LEU A 54 3.58 -12.34 -5.73
CA LEU A 54 4.07 -11.45 -4.69
C LEU A 54 3.85 -12.05 -3.30
N HIS A 55 4.91 -12.03 -2.50
CA HIS A 55 4.87 -12.17 -1.05
C HIS A 55 5.71 -11.05 -0.45
N ALA A 56 5.06 -9.95 -0.10
CA ALA A 56 5.71 -8.73 0.37
C ALA A 56 5.49 -8.56 1.87
N LEU A 57 6.56 -8.30 2.62
CA LEU A 57 6.47 -7.80 3.99
C LEU A 57 6.41 -6.27 3.95
N LEU A 58 5.36 -5.71 4.54
CA LEU A 58 5.21 -4.28 4.78
C LEU A 58 5.59 -3.99 6.22
N SER A 59 6.53 -3.08 6.42
CA SER A 59 6.99 -2.62 7.72
C SER A 59 7.22 -1.11 7.69
N SER A 60 7.30 -0.49 8.87
CA SER A 60 7.71 0.89 9.01
C SER A 60 9.17 1.07 8.59
N VAL A 61 9.49 2.20 7.96
CA VAL A 61 10.88 2.66 7.80
C VAL A 61 11.41 3.19 9.13
N ASN A 62 12.61 2.77 9.53
CA ASN A 62 13.32 3.26 10.71
C ASN A 62 14.83 3.02 10.57
N GLU A 63 15.63 3.34 11.59
CA GLU A 63 17.10 3.18 11.54
C GLU A 63 17.55 1.73 11.24
N ARG A 64 16.78 0.72 11.66
CA ARG A 64 17.09 -0.69 11.42
C ARG A 64 16.63 -1.17 10.05
N VAL A 65 15.60 -0.54 9.50
CA VAL A 65 15.04 -0.82 8.18
C VAL A 65 14.95 0.51 7.41
N PRO A 66 16.08 1.01 6.88
CA PRO A 66 16.11 2.30 6.24
C PRO A 66 15.37 2.26 4.90
N SER A 67 14.86 3.42 4.48
CA SER A 67 14.32 3.57 3.13
C SER A 67 15.43 3.28 2.11
N PRO A 68 15.15 2.50 1.05
CA PRO A 68 16.12 2.28 -0.03
C PRO A 68 16.34 3.53 -0.90
N TRP A 69 15.54 4.58 -0.70
CA TRP A 69 15.60 5.87 -1.42
C TRP A 69 16.11 6.92 -0.45
N SER A 70 17.08 7.73 -0.88
CA SER A 70 17.87 8.62 0.00
C SER A 70 17.06 9.74 0.67
N ASP A 71 15.95 10.19 0.07
CA ASP A 71 15.32 11.48 0.44
C ASP A 71 13.78 11.43 0.53
N GLY A 72 13.18 10.23 0.61
CA GLY A 72 11.78 10.06 0.24
C GLY A 72 11.66 10.02 -1.28
N GLY A 73 10.97 9.00 -1.82
CA GLY A 73 10.97 8.74 -3.27
C GLY A 73 10.45 9.93 -4.12
N PRO A 74 10.60 9.86 -5.45
CA PRO A 74 10.06 10.87 -6.36
C PRO A 74 8.54 10.93 -6.17
N LEU A 75 8.05 12.12 -5.79
CA LEU A 75 6.63 12.46 -5.77
C LEU A 75 6.16 12.80 -7.19
#